data_AF-A0A812PJM1-F1
#
_entry.id   AF-A0A812PJM1-F1
#
_cell.length_a   1.000
_cell.length_b   1.000
_cell.length_c   1.000
_cell.angle_alpha   90.00
_cell.angle_beta   90.00
_cell.angle_gamma   90.00
#
_symmetry.space_group_name_H-M   'P 1'
#
loop_
_entity.id
_entity.type
_entity.pdbx_description
1 polymer ?
#
loop_
_entity_poly.entity_id
_entity_poly.type
_entity_poly.pdbx_seq_one_letter_code
_entity_poly.pdbx_strand_id
1 'polypeptide(L)'
;MKAICPTPDFFPAPLSNKCILLNGRTAVMRREPHQVPRGCVAFSSSELHPGGDSSYFFTIRVDKTLTTWTARMPFLGFTCTSPEEVAKTRCFFGAAPHAFYLGETAVIGGTGEAWLRTDPKLLLPRLGRPAEKDAQRRHLTPELPEHKRSAPWALRPGDLLGCRYRRCGASAVSAEQGSAAPKSVISLFINGELAVEFSLDGQLPAEKPLFAVVDVCHAVYQ
;
A
#
# COMPACT_ATOMS: atom_id res chain seq x y z
N MET A 1 -17.20 -16.15 16.57
CA MET A 1 -17.51 -15.16 15.52
C MET A 1 -16.30 -15.02 14.61
N LYS A 2 -16.37 -15.43 13.34
CA LYS A 2 -15.39 -15.04 12.32
C LYS A 2 -15.82 -13.67 11.82
N ALA A 3 -15.08 -12.61 12.17
CA ALA A 3 -15.24 -11.34 11.50
C ALA A 3 -14.80 -11.54 10.04
N ILE A 4 -15.77 -11.66 9.13
CA ILE A 4 -15.52 -11.61 7.69
C ILE A 4 -15.13 -10.16 7.41
N CYS A 5 -13.83 -9.89 7.37
CA CYS A 5 -13.35 -8.59 6.94
C CYS A 5 -13.55 -8.50 5.42
N PRO A 6 -14.35 -7.56 4.91
CA PRO A 6 -14.73 -7.59 3.50
C PRO A 6 -13.51 -7.35 2.62
N THR A 7 -13.34 -8.18 1.60
CA THR A 7 -12.48 -7.84 0.46
C THR A 7 -13.12 -6.63 -0.22
N PRO A 8 -12.42 -5.50 -0.34
CA PRO A 8 -13.01 -4.31 -0.93
C PRO A 8 -13.23 -4.49 -2.43
N ASP A 9 -14.33 -3.98 -2.96
CA ASP A 9 -14.47 -3.74 -4.39
C ASP A 9 -13.44 -2.70 -4.84
N PHE A 10 -12.93 -2.83 -6.06
CA PHE A 10 -11.98 -1.88 -6.63
C PHE A 10 -12.68 -0.71 -7.33
N PHE A 11 -12.09 0.46 -7.23
CA PHE A 11 -12.56 1.67 -7.89
C PHE A 11 -12.63 1.49 -9.42
N PRO A 12 -13.77 1.82 -10.09
CA PRO A 12 -14.00 1.45 -11.49
C PRO A 12 -13.20 2.25 -12.52
N ALA A 13 -12.79 3.48 -12.22
CA ALA A 13 -12.12 4.31 -13.22
C ALA A 13 -10.63 3.94 -13.33
N PRO A 14 -10.05 3.99 -14.53
CA PRO A 14 -8.65 3.62 -14.74
C PRO A 14 -7.73 4.64 -14.08
N LEU A 15 -7.18 4.29 -12.91
CA LEU A 15 -6.12 5.05 -12.25
C LEU A 15 -4.78 4.90 -12.99
N SER A 16 -4.64 3.83 -13.77
CA SER A 16 -3.51 3.54 -14.65
C SER A 16 -4.00 2.76 -15.88
N ASN A 17 -3.29 2.88 -17.00
CA ASN A 17 -3.46 1.99 -18.15
C ASN A 17 -2.82 0.60 -17.95
N LYS A 18 -2.26 0.34 -16.76
CA LYS A 18 -1.46 -0.85 -16.42
C LYS A 18 -2.22 -1.89 -15.61
N CYS A 19 -3.44 -1.56 -15.17
CA CYS A 19 -4.30 -2.47 -14.44
C CYS A 19 -5.54 -2.81 -15.26
N ILE A 20 -5.98 -4.06 -15.13
CA ILE A 20 -7.23 -4.57 -15.69
C ILE A 20 -8.07 -5.01 -14.49
N LEU A 21 -9.28 -4.47 -14.39
CA LEU A 21 -10.27 -4.89 -13.41
C LEU A 21 -11.07 -6.06 -13.99
N LEU A 22 -11.26 -7.10 -13.19
CA LEU A 22 -11.96 -8.33 -13.55
C LEU A 22 -13.12 -8.58 -12.58
N ASN A 23 -14.00 -9.52 -12.93
CA ASN A 23 -15.05 -10.04 -12.05
C ASN A 23 -15.90 -8.95 -11.37
N GLY A 24 -16.38 -7.98 -12.15
CA GLY A 24 -17.21 -6.90 -11.60
C GLY A 24 -16.47 -5.97 -10.63
N ARG A 25 -15.14 -5.87 -10.74
CA ARG A 25 -14.22 -5.07 -9.88
C ARG A 25 -13.82 -5.75 -8.56
N THR A 26 -14.02 -7.05 -8.43
CA THR A 26 -13.56 -7.82 -7.25
C THR A 26 -12.14 -8.36 -7.42
N ALA A 27 -11.59 -8.30 -8.65
CA ALA A 27 -10.25 -8.75 -8.95
C ALA A 27 -9.50 -7.70 -9.78
N VAL A 28 -8.20 -7.63 -9.58
CA VAL A 28 -7.30 -6.79 -10.36
C VAL A 28 -6.15 -7.64 -10.87
N MET A 29 -5.80 -7.45 -12.13
CA MET A 29 -4.59 -8.01 -12.73
C MET A 29 -3.77 -6.90 -13.37
N ARG A 30 -2.47 -7.17 -13.52
CA ARG A 30 -1.58 -6.32 -14.29
C ARG A 30 -1.72 -6.59 -15.79
N ARG A 31 -1.76 -5.53 -16.59
CA ARG A 31 -1.60 -5.58 -18.05
C ARG A 31 -0.12 -5.78 -18.40
N GLU A 32 0.14 -6.66 -19.37
CA GLU A 32 1.48 -6.88 -19.94
C GLU A 32 2.58 -7.04 -18.88
N PRO A 33 2.46 -8.01 -17.95
CA PRO A 33 3.34 -8.11 -16.78
C PRO A 33 4.82 -8.30 -17.13
N HIS A 34 5.15 -8.73 -18.34
CA HIS A 34 6.52 -8.85 -18.83
C HIS A 34 7.11 -7.53 -19.37
N GLN A 35 6.26 -6.55 -19.72
CA GLN A 35 6.68 -5.28 -20.34
C GLN A 35 6.59 -4.11 -19.36
N VAL A 36 5.67 -4.18 -18.39
CA VAL A 36 5.39 -3.07 -17.48
C VAL A 36 5.62 -3.50 -16.03
N PRO A 37 6.86 -3.37 -15.50
CA PRO A 37 7.22 -3.93 -14.20
C PRO A 37 6.66 -3.16 -12.99
N ARG A 38 6.02 -2.01 -13.21
CA ARG A 38 5.74 -1.03 -12.15
C ARG A 38 4.46 -0.23 -12.36
N GLY A 39 3.81 0.15 -11.26
CA GLY A 39 2.72 1.12 -11.24
C GLY A 39 1.36 0.54 -11.66
N CYS A 40 1.09 -0.72 -11.31
CA CYS A 40 -0.28 -1.21 -11.37
C CYS A 40 -0.89 -1.07 -9.98
N VAL A 41 -1.44 0.11 -9.73
CA VAL A 41 -2.07 0.48 -8.47
C VAL A 41 -3.59 0.41 -8.59
N ALA A 42 -4.24 -0.26 -7.64
CA ALA A 42 -5.68 -0.33 -7.48
C ALA A 42 -6.08 0.17 -6.09
N PHE A 43 -7.28 0.74 -6.01
CA PHE A 43 -7.82 1.35 -4.79
C PHE A 43 -9.15 0.69 -4.45
N SER A 44 -9.50 0.63 -3.17
CA SER A 44 -10.89 0.34 -2.79
C SER A 44 -11.83 1.40 -3.34
N SER A 45 -13.03 0.99 -3.74
CA SER A 45 -14.08 1.89 -4.22
C SER A 45 -14.72 2.72 -3.11
N SER A 46 -14.57 2.27 -1.85
CA SER A 46 -15.12 2.92 -0.67
C SER A 46 -14.04 3.12 0.39
N GLU A 47 -14.30 4.05 1.30
CA GLU A 47 -13.52 4.22 2.50
C GLU A 47 -13.58 2.96 3.39
N LEU A 48 -12.45 2.67 4.03
CA LEU A 48 -12.34 1.65 5.05
C LEU A 48 -12.69 2.25 6.40
N HIS A 49 -13.47 1.49 7.17
CA HIS A 49 -13.84 1.84 8.52
C HIS A 49 -12.92 1.11 9.51
N PRO A 50 -12.55 1.76 10.63
CA PRO A 50 -11.78 1.10 11.66
C PRO A 50 -12.59 -0.03 12.31
N GLY A 51 -11.93 -1.11 12.68
CA GLY A 51 -12.47 -2.15 13.55
C GLY A 51 -12.59 -1.68 15.00
N GLY A 52 -13.08 -2.56 15.87
CA GLY A 52 -13.31 -2.24 17.29
C GLY A 52 -12.05 -1.84 18.09
N ASP A 53 -10.86 -2.18 17.58
CA ASP A 53 -9.56 -1.80 18.15
C ASP A 53 -8.97 -0.53 17.53
N SER A 54 -9.78 0.24 16.78
CA SER A 54 -9.34 1.41 16.00
C SER A 54 -8.30 1.10 14.90
N SER A 55 -8.09 -0.17 14.57
CA SER A 55 -7.23 -0.57 13.45
C SER A 55 -8.01 -0.67 12.15
N TYR A 56 -7.35 -0.40 11.03
CA TYR A 56 -7.89 -0.60 9.70
C TYR A 56 -7.33 -1.89 9.15
N PHE A 57 -8.18 -2.73 8.58
CA PHE A 57 -7.77 -4.03 8.05
C PHE A 57 -8.53 -4.32 6.76
N PHE A 58 -7.85 -4.91 5.79
CA PHE A 58 -8.47 -5.50 4.62
C PHE A 58 -7.68 -6.74 4.19
N THR A 59 -8.33 -7.61 3.43
CA THR A 59 -7.70 -8.80 2.87
C THR A 59 -7.92 -8.89 1.37
N ILE A 60 -6.93 -9.44 0.67
CA ILE A 60 -7.02 -9.81 -0.74
C ILE A 60 -6.57 -11.25 -0.92
N ARG A 61 -7.05 -11.92 -1.97
CA ARG A 61 -6.61 -13.27 -2.34
C ARG A 61 -5.68 -13.20 -3.55
N VAL A 62 -4.61 -13.99 -3.53
CA VAL A 62 -3.74 -14.19 -4.68
C VAL A 62 -4.39 -15.21 -5.61
N ASP A 63 -4.96 -14.75 -6.72
CA ASP A 63 -5.58 -15.67 -7.68
C ASP A 63 -4.54 -16.42 -8.53
N LYS A 64 -3.49 -15.71 -8.97
CA LYS A 64 -2.40 -16.25 -9.79
C LYS A 64 -1.09 -15.51 -9.51
N THR A 65 0.02 -16.21 -9.72
CA THR A 65 1.38 -15.64 -9.67
C THR A 65 2.12 -15.94 -10.97
N LEU A 66 3.11 -15.10 -11.29
CA LEU A 66 4.04 -15.36 -12.38
C LEU A 66 5.35 -15.89 -11.79
N THR A 67 5.91 -16.92 -12.41
CA THR A 67 7.15 -17.58 -11.97
C THR A 67 8.35 -16.64 -11.96
N THR A 68 8.35 -15.60 -12.80
CA THR A 68 9.40 -14.58 -12.85
C THR A 68 9.34 -13.57 -11.69
N TRP A 69 8.33 -13.65 -10.81
CA TRP A 69 8.05 -12.68 -9.75
C TRP A 69 8.12 -13.27 -8.34
N THR A 70 8.65 -14.49 -8.19
CA THR A 70 8.62 -15.26 -6.93
C THR A 70 9.37 -14.59 -5.77
N ALA A 71 10.30 -13.68 -6.04
CA ALA A 71 11.08 -12.97 -5.04
C ALA A 71 10.49 -11.60 -4.63
N ARG A 72 9.24 -11.30 -5.00
CA ARG A 72 8.60 -9.99 -4.77
C ARG A 72 7.14 -10.18 -4.35
N MET A 73 6.68 -9.31 -3.45
CA MET A 73 5.27 -9.21 -3.04
C MET A 73 4.64 -7.93 -3.59
N PRO A 74 3.29 -7.90 -3.75
CA PRO A 74 2.58 -6.65 -3.94
C PRO A 74 2.82 -5.71 -2.74
N PHE A 75 2.62 -4.42 -2.95
CA PHE A 75 2.43 -3.49 -1.82
C PHE A 75 0.97 -3.45 -1.46
N LEU A 76 0.68 -3.57 -0.17
CA LEU A 76 -0.64 -3.35 0.41
C LEU A 76 -0.55 -2.15 1.36
N GLY A 77 -1.60 -1.36 1.45
CA GLY A 77 -1.59 -0.26 2.39
C GLY A 77 -2.84 0.58 2.37
N PHE A 78 -2.66 1.80 2.89
CA PHE A 78 -3.72 2.74 3.15
C PHE A 78 -3.30 4.13 2.66
N THR A 79 -4.25 4.87 2.13
CA THR A 79 -4.03 6.25 1.68
C THR A 79 -5.20 7.13 2.09
N CYS A 80 -4.91 8.40 2.42
CA CYS A 80 -5.93 9.42 2.63
C CYS A 80 -6.39 10.07 1.32
N THR A 81 -5.75 9.76 0.19
CA THR A 81 -6.14 10.30 -1.11
C THR A 81 -7.27 9.46 -1.70
N SER A 82 -8.40 10.08 -2.06
CA SER A 82 -9.49 9.32 -2.69
C SER A 82 -9.12 8.86 -4.10
N PRO A 83 -9.66 7.73 -4.57
CA PRO A 83 -9.39 7.28 -5.93
C PRO A 83 -9.89 8.27 -7.01
N GLU A 84 -10.94 9.05 -6.74
CA GLU A 84 -11.42 10.13 -7.62
C GLU A 84 -10.40 11.27 -7.74
N GLU A 85 -9.75 11.64 -6.63
CA GLU A 85 -8.72 12.67 -6.63
C GLU A 85 -7.48 12.21 -7.41
N VAL A 86 -7.06 10.95 -7.25
CA VAL A 86 -5.98 10.36 -8.05
C VAL A 86 -6.35 10.37 -9.54
N ALA A 87 -7.58 9.97 -9.89
CA ALA A 87 -8.06 9.97 -11.27
C ALA A 87 -8.03 11.40 -11.87
N LYS A 88 -8.50 12.40 -11.15
CA LYS A 88 -8.50 13.81 -11.61
C LYS A 88 -7.08 14.35 -11.83
N THR A 89 -6.16 14.06 -10.91
CA THR A 89 -4.85 14.72 -10.85
C THR A 89 -3.76 14.02 -11.67
N ARG A 90 -3.88 12.72 -11.95
CA ARG A 90 -2.79 11.90 -12.50
C ARG A 90 -3.09 11.18 -13.82
N CYS A 91 -4.32 11.27 -14.35
CA CYS A 91 -4.65 10.67 -15.66
C CYS A 91 -3.93 11.33 -16.86
N PHE A 92 -3.24 12.47 -16.69
CA PHE A 92 -2.71 13.24 -17.83
C PHE A 92 -1.41 12.71 -18.48
N PHE A 93 -0.69 11.72 -17.91
CA PHE A 93 0.58 11.24 -18.51
C PHE A 93 0.79 9.72 -18.51
N GLY A 94 -0.24 8.90 -18.27
CA GLY A 94 -0.12 7.43 -18.36
C GLY A 94 0.83 6.76 -17.35
N ALA A 95 1.43 7.53 -16.44
CA ALA A 95 2.28 7.05 -15.37
C ALA A 95 1.52 7.17 -14.05
N ALA A 96 0.78 6.12 -13.68
CA ALA A 96 0.29 6.05 -12.32
C ALA A 96 1.47 5.99 -11.34
N PRO A 97 1.47 6.83 -10.29
CA PRO A 97 2.48 6.76 -9.26
C PRO A 97 2.42 5.38 -8.61
N HIS A 98 3.58 4.85 -8.23
CA HIS A 98 3.65 3.72 -7.31
C HIS A 98 2.79 3.98 -6.08
N ALA A 99 2.30 2.93 -5.40
CA ALA A 99 1.48 3.11 -4.21
C ALA A 99 2.21 3.97 -3.15
N PHE A 100 3.52 3.81 -2.99
CA PHE A 100 4.33 4.64 -2.11
C PHE A 100 4.67 6.05 -2.63
N TYR A 101 4.19 6.45 -3.81
CA TYR A 101 4.28 7.82 -4.34
C TYR A 101 2.97 8.60 -4.25
N LEU A 102 1.94 8.00 -3.67
CA LEU A 102 0.72 8.68 -3.29
C LEU A 102 0.99 9.63 -2.11
N GLY A 103 0.31 10.77 -2.08
CA GLY A 103 0.30 11.65 -0.91
C GLY A 103 -0.36 10.93 0.26
N GLU A 104 0.08 11.20 1.50
CA GLU A 104 -0.54 10.67 2.73
C GLU A 104 -0.84 9.17 2.66
N THR A 105 0.21 8.35 2.60
CA THR A 105 0.09 6.91 2.31
C THR A 105 1.03 6.09 3.17
N ALA A 106 0.56 4.96 3.66
CA ALA A 106 1.34 3.95 4.38
C ALA A 106 1.19 2.59 3.68
N VAL A 107 2.29 1.98 3.23
CA VAL A 107 2.27 0.68 2.52
C VAL A 107 3.33 -0.27 3.04
N ILE A 108 3.08 -1.57 2.94
CA ILE A 108 3.97 -2.68 3.29
C ILE A 108 3.96 -3.72 2.17
N GLY A 109 5.11 -4.32 1.86
CA GLY A 109 5.21 -5.33 0.82
C GLY A 109 6.57 -5.38 0.14
N GLY A 110 6.57 -5.55 -1.19
CA GLY A 110 7.79 -5.54 -2.00
C GLY A 110 8.76 -6.64 -1.58
N THR A 111 9.95 -6.24 -1.12
CA THR A 111 10.99 -7.15 -0.59
C THR A 111 11.05 -7.22 0.93
N GLY A 112 9.92 -6.95 1.60
CA GLY A 112 9.90 -6.86 3.06
C GLY A 112 10.23 -5.44 3.51
N GLU A 113 9.49 -4.47 2.97
CA GLU A 113 9.67 -3.06 3.26
C GLU A 113 8.35 -2.37 3.52
N ALA A 114 8.41 -1.28 4.28
CA ALA A 114 7.30 -0.40 4.53
C ALA A 114 7.67 1.05 4.25
N TRP A 115 6.68 1.80 3.81
CA TRP A 115 6.78 3.22 3.51
C TRP A 115 5.69 3.98 4.24
N LEU A 116 6.02 5.17 4.74
CA LEU A 116 5.07 6.16 5.25
C LEU A 116 5.33 7.51 4.59
N ARG A 117 4.26 8.16 4.16
CA ARG A 117 4.24 9.55 3.71
C ARG A 117 3.11 10.26 4.40
N THR A 118 3.37 11.48 4.86
CA THR A 118 2.38 12.33 5.54
C THR A 118 2.14 13.64 4.81
N ASP A 119 2.91 13.97 3.77
CA ASP A 119 2.72 15.18 2.98
C ASP A 119 1.72 14.95 1.82
N PRO A 120 0.57 15.65 1.80
CA PRO A 120 -0.40 15.56 0.70
C PRO A 120 0.13 16.14 -0.62
N LYS A 121 1.09 17.08 -0.58
CA LYS A 121 1.59 17.79 -1.77
C LYS A 121 2.40 16.91 -2.71
N LEU A 122 2.77 15.71 -2.28
CA LEU A 122 3.48 14.72 -3.09
C LEU A 122 2.58 14.07 -4.16
N LEU A 123 1.27 14.31 -4.10
CA LEU A 123 0.35 13.92 -5.17
C LEU A 123 0.49 14.78 -6.43
N LEU A 124 1.17 15.93 -6.40
CA LEU A 124 1.36 16.76 -7.60
C LEU A 124 2.36 16.14 -8.58
N PRO A 125 2.09 16.12 -9.90
CA PRO A 125 3.06 15.73 -10.91
C PRO A 125 4.24 16.71 -10.90
N ARG A 126 5.26 16.39 -10.13
CA ARG A 126 6.56 17.05 -10.18
C ARG A 126 7.47 16.23 -11.09
N LEU A 127 8.19 16.92 -11.96
CA LEU A 127 9.33 16.33 -12.66
C LEU A 127 10.36 15.91 -11.60
N GLY A 128 10.66 14.62 -11.53
CA GLY A 128 11.64 14.06 -10.60
C GLY A 128 11.08 13.08 -9.58
N ARG A 129 11.99 12.28 -9.01
CA ARG A 129 11.70 11.38 -7.89
C ARG A 129 11.48 12.24 -6.64
N PRO A 130 10.39 12.06 -5.87
CA PRO A 130 10.23 12.74 -4.59
C PRO A 130 11.45 12.49 -3.71
N ALA A 131 11.90 13.50 -2.96
CA ALA A 131 13.09 13.36 -2.14
C ALA A 131 12.84 12.32 -1.04
N GLU A 132 13.84 11.51 -0.70
CA GLU A 132 13.71 10.48 0.34
C GLU A 132 13.37 11.07 1.71
N LYS A 133 13.71 12.34 1.96
CA LYS A 133 13.30 13.06 3.18
C LYS A 133 11.78 13.19 3.33
N ASP A 134 11.03 13.09 2.23
CA ASP A 134 9.57 13.24 2.23
C ASP A 134 8.86 11.89 2.45
N ALA A 135 9.61 10.81 2.69
CA ALA A 135 9.08 9.47 2.90
C ALA A 135 9.92 8.68 3.90
N GLN A 136 9.30 8.16 4.95
CA GLN A 136 9.97 7.20 5.80
C GLN A 136 9.98 5.83 5.12
N ARG A 137 11.16 5.19 5.01
CA ARG A 137 11.32 3.81 4.55
C ARG A 137 11.88 2.94 5.68
N ARG A 138 11.29 1.77 5.87
CA ARG A 138 11.81 0.69 6.74
C ARG A 138 11.96 -0.58 5.90
N HIS A 139 12.95 -1.41 6.21
CA HIS A 139 13.23 -2.65 5.47
C HIS A 139 13.70 -3.73 6.45
N LEU A 140 13.39 -5.01 6.18
CA LEU A 140 13.84 -6.16 6.98
C LEU A 140 15.36 -6.35 6.94
N THR A 141 15.93 -6.32 5.74
CA THR A 141 17.39 -6.45 5.47
C THR A 141 17.99 -5.16 4.88
N PRO A 142 18.07 -4.05 5.65
CA PRO A 142 18.57 -2.76 5.14
C PRO A 142 20.02 -2.82 4.65
N GLU A 143 20.83 -3.72 5.20
CA GLU A 143 22.23 -3.95 4.86
C GLU A 143 22.45 -4.53 3.45
N LEU A 144 21.45 -5.22 2.90
CA LEU A 144 21.54 -5.76 1.54
C LEU A 144 21.22 -4.66 0.51
N PRO A 145 21.92 -4.59 -0.63
CA PRO A 145 21.54 -3.71 -1.73
C PRO A 145 20.23 -4.16 -2.38
N GLU A 146 19.46 -3.24 -2.97
CA GLU A 146 18.08 -3.48 -3.46
C GLU A 146 17.96 -4.69 -4.41
N HIS A 147 18.94 -4.89 -5.28
CA HIS A 147 18.97 -6.01 -6.24
C HIS A 147 19.21 -7.39 -5.58
N LYS A 148 19.73 -7.44 -4.35
CA LYS A 148 19.95 -8.68 -3.58
C LYS A 148 18.84 -8.99 -2.57
N ARG A 149 17.92 -8.05 -2.35
CA ARG A 149 16.80 -8.24 -1.42
C ARG A 149 15.78 -9.18 -2.03
N SER A 150 15.10 -9.95 -1.19
CA SER A 150 14.05 -10.88 -1.58
C SER A 150 12.85 -10.70 -0.67
N ALA A 151 11.66 -10.98 -1.19
CA ALA A 151 10.46 -11.04 -0.37
C ALA A 151 10.63 -12.04 0.77
N PRO A 152 10.13 -11.72 1.98
CA PRO A 152 10.14 -12.64 3.12
C PRO A 152 9.22 -13.85 2.92
N TRP A 153 8.34 -13.80 1.91
CA TRP A 153 7.41 -14.87 1.61
C TRP A 153 7.30 -15.12 0.10
N ALA A 154 7.31 -16.40 -0.29
CA ALA A 154 7.09 -16.82 -1.67
C ALA A 154 5.60 -17.08 -1.90
N LEU A 155 4.91 -16.13 -2.55
CA LEU A 155 3.47 -16.19 -2.78
C LEU A 155 3.04 -17.34 -3.68
N ARG A 156 1.90 -17.94 -3.32
CA ARG A 156 1.25 -19.01 -4.08
C ARG A 156 -0.19 -18.63 -4.42
N PRO A 157 -0.74 -19.11 -5.54
CA PRO A 157 -2.17 -19.04 -5.79
C PRO A 157 -2.96 -19.61 -4.61
N GLY A 158 -3.98 -18.88 -4.16
CA GLY A 158 -4.80 -19.20 -2.99
C GLY A 158 -4.38 -18.48 -1.70
N ASP A 159 -3.17 -17.93 -1.61
CA ASP A 159 -2.74 -17.19 -0.42
C ASP A 159 -3.66 -15.99 -0.14
N LEU A 160 -3.99 -15.78 1.13
CA LEU A 160 -4.72 -14.62 1.62
C LEU A 160 -3.74 -13.61 2.20
N LEU A 161 -3.68 -12.42 1.61
CA LEU A 161 -2.84 -11.32 2.09
C LEU A 161 -3.70 -10.34 2.87
N GLY A 162 -3.41 -10.17 4.15
CA GLY A 162 -4.04 -9.18 5.01
C GLY A 162 -3.10 -8.00 5.24
N CYS A 163 -3.66 -6.79 5.29
CA CYS A 163 -2.89 -5.59 5.64
C CYS A 163 -3.59 -4.86 6.75
N ARG A 164 -2.89 -4.59 7.86
CA ARG A 164 -3.39 -3.86 9.01
C ARG A 164 -2.62 -2.56 9.21
N TYR A 165 -3.33 -1.48 9.49
CA TYR A 165 -2.74 -0.22 9.91
C TYR A 165 -3.35 0.24 11.23
N ARG A 166 -2.50 0.63 12.17
CA ARG A 166 -2.89 1.09 13.49
C ARG A 166 -2.15 2.37 13.85
N ARG A 167 -2.91 3.40 14.25
CA ARG A 167 -2.38 4.62 14.85
C ARG A 167 -1.99 4.33 16.31
N CYS A 168 -0.83 4.79 16.75
CA CYS A 168 -0.28 4.53 18.09
C CYS A 168 0.10 5.84 18.78
N GLY A 169 -0.43 6.05 19.98
CA GLY A 169 -0.21 7.28 20.76
C GLY A 169 -1.30 8.33 20.54
N ALA A 170 -1.23 9.42 21.32
CA ALA A 170 -2.18 10.53 21.23
C ALA A 170 -2.06 11.24 19.86
N SER A 171 -3.20 11.69 19.32
CA SER A 171 -3.22 12.53 18.12
C SER A 171 -2.41 13.81 18.37
N ALA A 172 -1.74 14.34 17.34
CA ALA A 172 -0.93 15.56 17.47
C ALA A 172 -1.70 16.78 18.02
N VAL A 173 -3.04 16.71 18.03
CA VAL A 173 -3.95 17.73 18.59
C VAL A 173 -3.93 17.79 20.13
N SER A 174 -3.42 16.75 20.81
CA SER A 174 -3.37 16.67 22.28
C SER A 174 -1.95 16.50 22.83
N ALA A 175 -0.93 16.79 22.04
CA ALA A 175 0.46 16.76 22.49
C ALA A 175 0.77 17.99 23.37
N GLU A 176 0.43 17.92 24.65
CA GLU A 176 1.08 18.73 25.68
C GLU A 176 2.60 18.44 25.68
N GLN A 177 3.38 19.46 26.02
CA GLN A 177 4.86 19.42 26.03
C GLN A 177 5.36 18.19 26.81
N GLY A 178 5.89 17.19 26.09
CA GLY A 178 6.44 15.95 26.68
C GLY A 178 5.79 14.66 26.19
N SER A 179 4.69 14.70 25.43
CA SER A 179 4.12 13.49 24.82
C SER A 179 5.06 12.88 23.78
N ALA A 180 5.20 11.54 23.82
CA ALA A 180 5.92 10.80 22.80
C ALA A 180 5.38 11.12 21.40
N ALA A 181 6.27 11.26 20.41
CA ALA A 181 5.89 11.55 19.04
C ALA A 181 4.88 10.50 18.52
N PRO A 182 3.87 10.91 17.74
CA PRO A 182 2.87 9.99 17.21
C PRO A 182 3.56 8.91 16.38
N LYS A 183 3.10 7.66 16.53
CA LYS A 183 3.62 6.52 15.78
C LYS A 183 2.48 5.81 15.06
N SER A 184 2.84 4.98 14.10
CA SER A 184 1.91 4.03 13.50
C SER A 184 2.58 2.68 13.33
N VAL A 185 1.74 1.65 13.22
CA VAL A 185 2.18 0.29 12.96
C VAL A 185 1.46 -0.19 11.71
N ILE A 186 2.23 -0.72 10.76
CA ILE A 186 1.70 -1.40 9.59
C ILE A 186 2.16 -2.86 9.60
N SER A 187 1.20 -3.77 9.44
CA SER A 187 1.42 -5.21 9.56
C SER A 187 0.89 -5.92 8.31
N LEU A 188 1.68 -6.86 7.79
CA LEU A 188 1.33 -7.76 6.69
C LEU A 188 1.05 -9.15 7.25
N PHE A 189 -0.10 -9.70 6.89
CA PHE A 189 -0.53 -11.04 7.25
C PHE A 189 -0.59 -11.92 6.00
N ILE A 190 -0.21 -13.19 6.13
CA ILE A 190 -0.35 -14.19 5.08
C ILE A 190 -1.06 -15.40 5.67
N ASN A 191 -2.19 -15.77 5.09
CA ASN A 191 -3.04 -16.88 5.55
C ASN A 191 -3.45 -16.76 7.03
N GLY A 192 -3.60 -15.52 7.52
CA GLY A 192 -3.96 -15.21 8.90
C GLY A 192 -2.78 -15.10 9.88
N GLU A 193 -1.57 -15.45 9.45
CA GLU A 193 -0.35 -15.36 10.26
C GLU A 193 0.37 -14.04 10.01
N LEU A 194 0.96 -13.45 11.06
CA LEU A 194 1.75 -12.23 10.92
C LEU A 194 3.06 -12.54 10.18
N ALA A 195 3.21 -12.02 8.97
CA ALA A 195 4.41 -12.20 8.16
C ALA A 195 5.48 -11.14 8.47
N VAL A 196 5.08 -9.86 8.50
CA VAL A 196 5.98 -8.72 8.75
C VAL A 196 5.24 -7.60 9.45
N GLU A 197 5.93 -6.88 10.33
CA GLU A 197 5.41 -5.67 10.97
C GLU A 197 6.49 -4.58 11.03
N PHE A 198 6.09 -3.33 10.83
CA PHE A 198 6.95 -2.16 11.01
C PHE A 198 6.28 -1.11 11.89
N SER A 199 7.05 -0.57 12.83
CA SER A 199 6.74 0.69 13.49
C SER A 199 7.28 1.85 12.64
N LEU A 200 6.43 2.83 12.41
CA LEU A 200 6.69 4.03 11.63
C LEU A 200 6.58 5.26 12.54
N ASP A 201 7.42 6.25 12.28
CA ASP A 201 7.46 7.51 13.01
C ASP A 201 6.53 8.48 12.29
N GLY A 202 5.46 8.88 12.98
CA GLY A 202 4.31 9.58 12.40
C GLY A 202 3.12 8.66 12.11
N GLN A 203 2.05 9.27 11.63
CA GLN A 203 0.79 8.60 11.30
C GLN A 203 0.05 9.36 10.20
N LEU A 204 -0.73 8.64 9.41
CA LEU A 204 -1.73 9.23 8.52
C LEU A 204 -2.76 10.06 9.30
N PRO A 205 -3.22 11.21 8.76
CA PRO A 205 -4.21 12.08 9.40
C PRO A 205 -5.43 11.30 9.90
N ALA A 206 -5.93 11.64 11.09
CA ALA A 206 -6.98 10.88 11.77
C ALA A 206 -8.39 11.23 11.28
N GLU A 207 -8.55 12.48 10.86
CA GLU A 207 -9.78 13.11 10.38
C GLU A 207 -10.08 12.82 8.90
N LYS A 208 -9.14 12.22 8.18
CA LYS A 208 -9.30 11.88 6.77
C LYS A 208 -9.74 10.41 6.61
N PRO A 209 -10.62 10.13 5.62
CA PRO A 209 -10.97 8.76 5.28
C PRO A 209 -9.74 7.99 4.81
N LEU A 210 -9.72 6.68 5.02
CA LEU A 210 -8.67 5.80 4.51
C LEU A 210 -9.22 4.89 3.41
N PHE A 211 -8.51 4.78 2.31
CA PHE A 211 -8.79 3.84 1.23
C PHE A 211 -7.74 2.74 1.21
N ALA A 212 -8.14 1.52 0.87
CA ALA A 212 -7.21 0.44 0.60
C ALA A 212 -6.43 0.79 -0.68
N VAL A 213 -5.13 0.55 -0.69
CA VAL A 213 -4.31 0.63 -1.90
C VAL A 213 -3.50 -0.65 -2.08
N VAL A 214 -3.47 -1.14 -3.32
CA VAL A 214 -2.75 -2.34 -3.74
C VAL A 214 -1.89 -2.01 -4.95
N ASP A 215 -0.56 -2.10 -4.85
CA ASP A 215 0.32 -2.19 -6.03
C ASP A 215 0.53 -3.67 -6.34
N VAL A 216 -0.13 -4.17 -7.38
CA VAL A 216 -0.34 -5.60 -7.67
C VAL A 216 0.98 -6.37 -7.81
N CYS A 217 2.11 -5.70 -8.08
CA CYS A 217 3.44 -6.27 -7.90
C CYS A 217 4.57 -5.25 -8.20
N HIS A 218 5.62 -5.15 -7.37
CA HIS A 218 6.76 -4.26 -7.66
C HIS A 218 7.95 -5.03 -8.23
N ALA A 219 8.32 -4.79 -9.50
CA ALA A 219 9.60 -5.25 -10.04
C ALA A 219 10.60 -4.08 -10.11
N VAL A 220 11.78 -4.30 -9.56
CA VAL A 220 12.95 -3.45 -9.80
C VAL A 220 13.66 -4.02 -11.01
N TYR A 221 14.05 -3.15 -11.95
CA TYR A 221 14.75 -3.49 -13.18
C TYR A 221 15.74 -4.64 -12.97
N GLN A 222 15.67 -5.66 -13.84
CA GLN A 222 16.81 -6.53 -14.16
C GLN A 222 17.79 -5.74 -15.01
#